data_AF-A0A379UYU0-F1
#
_entry.id   AF-A0A379UYU0-F1
#
_cell.length_a   1.000
_cell.length_b   1.000
_cell.length_c   1.000
_cell.angle_alpha   90.00
_cell.angle_beta   90.00
_cell.angle_gamma   90.00
#
_symmetry.space_group_name_H-M   'P 1'
#
loop_
_entity.id
_entity.type
_entity.pdbx_description
1 polymer ?
#
loop_
_entity_poly.entity_id
_entity_poly.type
_entity_poly.pdbx_seq_one_letter_code
_entity_poly.pdbx_strand_id
1 'polypeptide(L)'
;MVGIPHAIKGQAIYAYVTLNHGEEPSPELYAEVRNWVRKEIGPLATPDVLHWTDSLPKTRSGKIMRRILRKIAAGDTSNLGDTSTLADPGVVEKLLEEKQAIAMPS
;
A
#
# COMPACT_ATOMS: atom_id res chain seq x y z
N MET A 1 -3.31 0.12 -5.13
CA MET A 1 -2.52 1.34 -5.36
C MET A 1 -3.29 2.58 -4.94
N VAL A 2 -2.59 3.57 -4.40
CA VAL A 2 -3.09 4.91 -4.04
C VAL A 2 -1.98 5.94 -4.35
N GLY A 3 -2.36 7.19 -4.62
CA GLY A 3 -1.42 8.30 -4.74
C GLY A 3 -1.13 8.93 -3.38
N ILE A 4 0.12 9.33 -3.15
CA ILE A 4 0.54 10.11 -1.98
C ILE A 4 1.26 11.40 -2.41
N PRO A 5 1.19 12.48 -1.63
CA PRO A 5 1.94 13.70 -1.92
C PRO A 5 3.45 13.43 -2.04
N HIS A 6 4.08 14.02 -3.06
CA HIS A 6 5.53 13.93 -3.25
C HIS A 6 6.05 15.29 -3.72
N ALA A 7 7.09 15.82 -3.07
CA ALA A 7 7.56 17.20 -3.31
C ALA A 7 7.96 17.48 -4.77
N ILE A 8 8.64 16.53 -5.42
CA ILE A 8 9.12 16.67 -6.80
C ILE A 8 8.06 16.24 -7.84
N LYS A 9 7.48 15.05 -7.67
CA LYS A 9 6.55 14.46 -8.65
C LYS A 9 5.11 14.97 -8.55
N GLY A 10 4.78 15.71 -7.49
CA GLY A 10 3.41 16.05 -7.09
C GLY A 10 2.67 14.87 -6.45
N GLN A 11 2.67 13.71 -7.11
CA GLN A 11 2.13 12.45 -6.60
C GLN A 11 3.14 11.31 -6.79
N ALA A 12 3.31 10.48 -5.77
CA ALA A 12 4.01 9.20 -5.84
C ALA A 12 3.01 8.04 -5.78
N ILE A 13 3.37 6.93 -6.42
CA ILE A 13 2.55 5.72 -6.51
C ILE A 13 2.91 4.79 -5.35
N TYR A 14 1.93 4.58 -4.47
CA TYR A 14 2.03 3.64 -3.35
C TYR A 14 1.20 2.39 -3.63
N ALA A 15 1.85 1.23 -3.64
CA ALA A 15 1.21 -0.05 -3.95
C ALA A 15 1.22 -0.99 -2.73
N TYR A 16 0.03 -1.26 -2.19
CA TYR A 16 -0.18 -2.38 -1.29
C TYR A 16 -0.25 -3.67 -2.11
N VAL A 17 0.55 -4.67 -1.75
CA VAL A 17 0.69 -5.93 -2.48
C VAL A 17 0.54 -7.08 -1.49
N THR A 18 -0.36 -8.01 -1.83
CA THR A 18 -0.51 -9.29 -1.12
C THR A 18 0.10 -10.37 -2.00
N LEU A 19 1.08 -11.08 -1.45
CA LEU A 19 1.74 -12.17 -2.15
C LEU A 19 0.85 -13.42 -2.14
N ASN A 20 1.12 -14.32 -3.08
CA ASN A 20 0.50 -15.64 -3.04
C ASN A 20 1.03 -16.44 -1.84
N HIS A 21 0.25 -17.42 -1.39
CA HIS A 21 0.65 -18.27 -0.27
C HIS A 21 1.98 -19.00 -0.57
N GLY A 22 2.96 -18.87 0.34
CA GLY A 22 4.28 -19.48 0.23
C GLY A 22 5.35 -18.57 -0.38
N GLU A 23 4.99 -17.38 -0.82
CA GLU A 23 5.92 -16.36 -1.30
C GLU A 23 6.30 -15.39 -0.17
N GLU A 24 7.57 -15.01 -0.10
CA GLU A 24 8.09 -14.09 0.91
C GLU A 24 8.67 -12.81 0.28
N PRO A 25 8.49 -11.65 0.91
CA PRO A 25 9.13 -10.43 0.45
C PRO A 25 10.66 -10.52 0.46
N SER A 26 11.29 -10.14 -0.65
CA SER A 26 12.74 -10.00 -0.75
C SER A 26 13.13 -8.72 -1.51
N PRO A 27 14.36 -8.23 -1.35
CA PRO A 27 14.88 -7.13 -2.16
C PRO A 27 14.83 -7.42 -3.66
N GLU A 28 15.09 -8.66 -4.05
CA GLU A 28 15.01 -9.14 -5.44
C GLU A 28 13.58 -9.04 -5.96
N LEU A 29 12.61 -9.54 -5.19
CA LEU A 29 11.19 -9.50 -5.55
C LEU A 29 10.68 -8.04 -5.62
N TYR A 30 11.18 -7.17 -4.75
CA TYR A 30 10.86 -5.74 -4.80
C TYR A 30 11.30 -5.09 -6.12
N ALA A 31 12.53 -5.38 -6.56
CA ALA A 31 13.03 -4.90 -7.85
C ALA A 31 12.27 -5.52 -9.03
N GLU A 32 11.99 -6.82 -8.96
CA GLU A 32 11.26 -7.55 -9.98
C GLU A 32 9.86 -6.98 -10.22
N VAL A 33 9.07 -6.82 -9.16
CA VAL A 33 7.69 -6.29 -9.26
C VAL A 33 7.68 -4.87 -9.84
N ARG A 34 8.62 -4.01 -9.45
CA ARG A 34 8.73 -2.66 -10.01
C ARG A 34 9.10 -2.68 -11.50
N ASN A 35 10.06 -3.52 -11.88
CA ASN A 35 10.48 -3.69 -13.27
C ASN A 35 9.36 -4.29 -14.13
N TRP A 36 8.56 -5.20 -13.57
CA TRP A 36 7.39 -5.75 -14.23
C TRP A 36 6.36 -4.66 -14.55
N VAL A 37 5.97 -3.83 -13.58
CA VAL A 37 5.05 -2.70 -13.85
C VAL A 37 5.63 -1.72 -14.87
N ARG A 38 6.93 -1.43 -14.77
CA ARG A 38 7.64 -0.58 -15.75
C ARG A 38 7.55 -1.13 -17.16
N LYS A 39 7.67 -2.45 -17.33
CA LYS A 39 7.59 -3.13 -18.62
C LYS A 39 6.17 -3.14 -19.17
N GLU A 40 5.18 -3.47 -18.34
CA GLU A 40 3.79 -3.66 -18.79
C GLU A 40 3.05 -2.34 -19.06
N ILE A 41 3.30 -1.31 -18.25
CA ILE A 41 2.58 -0.03 -18.33
C ILE A 41 3.51 1.12 -18.73
N GLY A 42 4.72 1.15 -18.17
CA GLY A 42 5.73 2.16 -18.48
C GLY A 42 6.39 2.80 -17.26
N PRO A 43 7.45 3.59 -17.47
CA PRO A 43 8.21 4.26 -16.41
C PRO A 43 7.37 5.13 -15.47
N LEU A 44 6.33 5.80 -16.00
CA LEU A 44 5.47 6.70 -15.22
C LEU A 44 4.53 5.96 -14.26
N ALA A 45 4.27 4.68 -14.49
CA ALA A 45 3.41 3.86 -13.65
C ALA A 45 4.19 3.02 -12.62
N THR A 46 5.52 3.08 -12.65
CA THR A 46 6.37 2.29 -11.75
C THR A 46 6.09 2.71 -10.30
N PRO A 47 5.74 1.78 -9.40
CA PRO A 47 5.51 2.11 -8.01
C PRO A 47 6.77 2.70 -7.37
N ASP A 48 6.57 3.77 -6.60
CA ASP A 48 7.59 4.38 -5.77
C ASP A 48 7.80 3.55 -4.50
N VAL A 49 6.69 3.06 -3.93
CA VAL A 49 6.68 2.21 -2.74
C VAL A 49 5.87 0.94 -2.99
N LEU A 50 6.45 -0.22 -2.67
CA LEU A 50 5.70 -1.45 -2.46
C LEU A 50 5.56 -1.71 -0.96
N HIS A 51 4.34 -1.91 -0.51
CA HIS A 51 3.98 -2.27 0.85
C HIS A 51 3.42 -3.69 0.81
N TRP A 52 4.23 -4.64 1.27
CA TRP A 52 3.82 -6.04 1.42
C TRP A 52 2.87 -6.19 2.61
N THR A 53 1.70 -6.76 2.36
CA THR A 53 0.70 -6.98 3.41
C THR A 53 -0.19 -8.16 3.09
N ASP A 54 -0.49 -8.96 4.10
CA ASP A 54 -1.37 -10.13 3.94
C ASP A 54 -2.85 -9.75 3.94
N SER A 55 -3.18 -8.54 4.41
CA SER A 55 -4.55 -8.13 4.69
C SER A 55 -4.82 -6.73 4.17
N LEU A 56 -5.71 -6.65 3.18
CA LEU A 56 -6.26 -5.38 2.72
C LEU A 56 -7.55 -5.05 3.49
N PRO A 57 -7.80 -3.76 3.81
CA PRO A 57 -9.01 -3.36 4.51
C PRO A 57 -10.19 -3.53 3.58
N LYS A 58 -11.02 -4.54 3.85
CA LYS A 58 -12.20 -4.88 3.07
C LYS A 58 -13.47 -4.68 3.89
N THR A 59 -14.52 -4.19 3.26
CA THR A 59 -15.87 -4.19 3.85
C THR A 59 -16.35 -5.62 4.06
N ARG A 60 -17.43 -5.81 4.84
CA ARG A 60 -18.11 -7.11 4.95
C ARG A 60 -18.61 -7.69 3.62
N SER A 61 -18.74 -6.85 2.59
CA SER A 61 -19.06 -7.24 1.20
C SER A 61 -17.83 -7.46 0.31
N GLY A 62 -16.62 -7.41 0.86
CA GLY A 62 -15.37 -7.65 0.15
C GLY A 62 -14.78 -6.46 -0.61
N LYS A 63 -15.40 -5.28 -0.55
CA LYS A 63 -14.90 -4.08 -1.25
C LYS A 63 -13.70 -3.51 -0.52
N ILE A 64 -12.61 -3.25 -1.26
CA ILE A 64 -11.40 -2.64 -0.70
C ILE A 64 -11.68 -1.17 -0.34
N MET A 65 -11.43 -0.79 0.91
CA MET A 65 -11.56 0.57 1.42
C MET A 65 -10.31 1.39 1.12
N ARG A 66 -10.11 1.75 -0.15
CA ARG A 66 -8.95 2.53 -0.63
C ARG A 66 -8.75 3.87 0.09
N ARG A 67 -9.81 4.43 0.67
CA ARG A 67 -9.76 5.66 1.49
C ARG A 67 -8.83 5.49 2.71
N ILE A 68 -8.90 4.34 3.40
CA ILE A 68 -8.05 4.04 4.56
C ILE A 68 -6.60 3.87 4.11
N LEU A 69 -6.38 3.08 3.06
CA LEU A 69 -5.06 2.89 2.44
C LEU A 69 -4.38 4.22 2.08
N ARG A 70 -5.12 5.18 1.51
CA ARG A 70 -4.58 6.50 1.16
C ARG A 70 -4.11 7.28 2.39
N LYS A 71 -4.87 7.24 3.49
CA LYS A 71 -4.53 7.96 4.73
C LYS A 71 -3.28 7.37 5.39
N ILE A 72 -3.24 6.04 5.51
CA ILE A 72 -2.09 5.32 6.05
C ILE A 72 -0.82 5.62 5.22
N ALA A 73 -0.92 5.51 3.89
CA ALA A 73 0.20 5.80 2.99
C ALA A 73 0.67 7.27 3.08
N ALA A 74 -0.26 8.22 3.28
CA ALA A 74 0.06 9.64 3.47
C ALA A 74 0.59 9.97 4.89
N GLY A 75 0.63 8.99 5.81
CA GLY A 75 1.04 9.20 7.20
C GLY A 75 -0.01 9.84 8.10
N ASP A 76 -1.27 9.93 7.65
CA ASP A 76 -2.40 10.41 8.46
C ASP A 76 -2.94 9.27 9.33
N THR A 77 -2.60 9.28 10.62
CA THR A 77 -2.95 8.23 11.59
C THR A 77 -4.04 8.65 12.57
N SER A 78 -4.39 9.94 12.64
CA SER A 78 -5.27 10.49 13.68
C SER A 78 -6.75 10.44 13.33
N ASN A 79 -7.09 10.43 12.03
CA ASN A 79 -8.48 10.38 11.60
C ASN A 79 -8.65 9.46 10.39
N LEU A 80 -8.80 8.17 10.60
CA LEU A 80 -9.06 7.21 9.51
C LEU A 80 -10.53 7.20 9.05
N GLY A 81 -11.39 8.04 9.62
CA GLY A 81 -12.83 8.08 9.37
C GLY A 81 -13.55 6.81 9.86
N ASP A 82 -14.78 6.61 9.39
CA ASP A 82 -15.59 5.45 9.80
C ASP A 82 -14.99 4.12 9.30
N THR A 83 -14.75 3.20 10.23
CA THR A 83 -14.23 1.85 10.06
C THR A 83 -15.24 0.76 10.43
N SER A 84 -16.46 1.12 10.85
CA SER A 84 -17.50 0.19 11.32
C SER A 84 -17.93 -0.86 10.29
N THR A 85 -17.73 -0.56 9.00
CA THR A 85 -18.09 -1.43 7.87
C THR A 85 -16.98 -2.42 7.48
N LEU A 86 -15.79 -2.33 8.10
CA LEU A 86 -14.72 -3.31 7.90
C LEU A 86 -15.15 -4.70 8.36
N ALA A 87 -14.73 -5.70 7.61
CA ALA A 87 -14.87 -7.10 8.02
C ALA A 87 -13.96 -7.42 9.22
N ASP A 88 -12.74 -6.88 9.18
CA ASP A 88 -11.76 -6.98 10.24
C ASP A 88 -11.18 -5.57 10.52
N PRO A 89 -11.53 -4.93 11.65
CA PRO A 89 -10.95 -3.65 12.03
C PRO A 89 -9.46 -3.71 12.38
N GLY A 90 -8.95 -4.86 12.85
CA GLY A 90 -7.56 -5.02 13.29
C GLY A 90 -6.53 -4.86 12.17
N VAL A 91 -6.96 -5.05 10.93
CA VAL A 91 -6.15 -4.79 9.72
C VAL A 91 -5.56 -3.38 9.69
N VAL A 92 -6.27 -2.40 10.27
CA VAL A 92 -5.83 -1.01 10.27
C VAL A 92 -4.57 -0.81 11.09
N GLU A 93 -4.51 -1.41 12.27
CA GLU A 93 -3.36 -1.34 13.17
C GLU A 93 -2.15 -2.05 12.54
N LYS A 94 -2.36 -3.27 12.00
CA LYS A 94 -1.32 -4.00 11.27
C LYS A 94 -0.71 -3.17 10.12
N LEU A 95 -1.56 -2.54 9.30
CA LEU A 95 -1.10 -1.70 8.19
C LEU A 95 -0.33 -0.46 8.66
N LEU A 96 -0.65 0.08 9.84
CA LEU A 96 0.07 1.22 10.43
C LEU A 96 1.45 0.80 10.92
N GLU A 97 1.56 -0.36 11.57
CA GLU A 97 2.84 -0.94 12.02
C GLU A 97 3.75 -1.25 10.83
N GLU A 98 3.22 -1.96 9.82
CA GLU A 98 3.95 -2.26 8.59
C GLU A 98 4.45 -0.98 7.91
N LYS A 99 3.62 0.07 7.85
CA LYS A 99 4.01 1.35 7.25
C LYS A 99 5.16 2.02 8.01
N GLN A 100 5.24 1.87 9.33
CA GLN A 100 6.34 2.43 10.12
C GLN A 100 7.67 1.70 9.84
N ALA A 101 7.62 0.42 9.50
CA ALA A 101 8.79 -0.37 9.14
C ALA A 101 9.33 -0.04 7.72
N ILE A 102 8.52 0.57 6.86
CA ILE A 102 8.93 0.99 5.52
C ILE A 102 9.64 2.34 5.60
N ALA A 103 10.93 2.36 5.28
CA ALA A 103 11.65 3.60 5.04
C ALA A 103 11.10 4.27 3.77
N MET A 104 10.45 5.42 3.91
CA MET A 104 10.02 6.19 2.75
C MET A 104 11.27 6.75 2.04
N PRO A 105 11.43 6.53 0.72
CA PRO A 105 12.48 7.21 -0.02
C PRO A 105 12.26 8.72 0.09
N SER A 106 13.32 9.44 0.46
CA SER A 106 13.35 10.90 0.65
C SER A 106 13.15 11.66 -0.66
#